data_AF-A0A7S4L752-F1
#
_entry.id   AF-A0A7S4L752-F1
#
_cell.length_a   1.000
_cell.length_b   1.000
_cell.length_c   1.000
_cell.angle_alpha   90.00
_cell.angle_beta   90.00
_cell.angle_gamma   90.00
#
_symmetry.space_group_name_H-M   'P 1'
#
loop_
_entity.id
_entity.type
_entity.pdbx_description
1 polymer ?
#
loop_
_entity_poly.entity_id
_entity_poly.type
_entity_poly.pdbx_seq_one_letter_code
_entity_poly.pdbx_strand_id
1 'polypeptide(L)'
;SSSHSPSPSPSLLRFFPFTIPNPTSLPSPPSTQQSLHSLLHSYGFPPLPHTHLLSTLSDTHHLLSSTLPALRPSLPFDIDGIVLKINSLPHQSRLGAGSRAPRWATAYKFPGEIAETELLDIEISTSRTGLLTPVGILRPVKLGGVSVGRATLFNE
;
A
#
# COMPACT_ATOMS: atom_id res chain seq x y z
N SER A 1 -17.59 36.21 22.26
CA SER A 1 -18.05 34.86 21.87
C SER A 1 -17.02 34.27 20.91
N SER A 2 -16.02 33.59 21.44
CA SER A 2 -14.94 32.97 20.67
C SER A 2 -14.98 31.47 20.92
N SER A 3 -15.59 30.74 19.99
CA SER A 3 -15.64 29.27 19.95
C SER A 3 -14.23 28.73 19.71
N HIS A 4 -13.59 28.23 20.76
CA HIS A 4 -12.44 27.33 20.61
C HIS A 4 -12.95 26.00 20.06
N SER A 5 -12.57 25.68 18.83
CA SER A 5 -12.63 24.31 18.33
C SER A 5 -11.71 23.44 19.20
N PRO A 6 -12.14 22.24 19.62
CA PRO A 6 -11.30 21.36 20.43
C PRO A 6 -10.08 20.96 19.61
N SER A 7 -8.90 21.05 20.22
CA SER A 7 -7.66 20.53 19.67
C SER A 7 -7.83 19.04 19.33
N PRO A 8 -7.38 18.56 18.16
CA PRO A 8 -7.46 17.14 17.84
C PRO A 8 -6.68 16.34 18.89
N SER A 9 -7.35 15.37 19.52
CA SER A 9 -6.70 14.40 20.41
C SER A 9 -5.57 13.70 19.65
N PRO A 10 -4.38 13.50 20.25
CA PRO A 10 -3.29 12.81 19.58
C PRO A 10 -3.77 11.42 19.16
N SER A 11 -3.76 11.14 17.86
CA SER A 11 -4.11 9.82 17.35
C SER A 11 -3.07 8.82 17.84
N LEU A 12 -3.53 7.80 18.57
CA LEU A 12 -2.68 6.71 19.03
C LEU A 12 -2.15 5.96 17.81
N LEU A 13 -0.82 5.88 17.68
CA LEU A 13 -0.18 5.03 16.68
C LEU A 13 -0.59 3.57 16.90
N ARG A 14 -1.00 2.90 15.83
CA ARG A 14 -1.33 1.47 15.82
C ARG A 14 -0.45 0.72 14.83
N PHE A 15 -0.23 -0.55 15.10
CA PHE A 15 0.64 -1.42 14.31
C PHE A 15 -0.06 -2.75 14.01
N PHE A 16 0.04 -3.21 12.76
CA PHE A 16 -0.54 -4.48 12.29
C PHE A 16 0.56 -5.38 11.70
N PRO A 17 1.05 -6.38 12.44
CA PRO A 17 2.10 -7.27 11.93
C PRO A 17 1.53 -8.29 10.95
N PHE A 18 2.12 -8.39 9.76
CA PHE A 18 1.61 -9.23 8.68
C PHE A 18 2.52 -10.42 8.31
N THR A 19 3.69 -10.55 8.96
CA THR A 19 4.67 -11.61 8.71
C THR A 19 5.63 -11.75 9.90
N ILE A 20 6.33 -12.88 9.97
CA ILE A 20 7.48 -13.11 10.84
C ILE A 20 8.67 -13.47 9.93
N PRO A 21 9.90 -12.98 10.18
CA PRO A 21 11.08 -13.48 9.47
C PRO A 21 11.31 -14.97 9.75
N ASN A 22 11.54 -15.76 8.70
CA ASN A 22 11.82 -17.20 8.82
C ASN A 22 10.78 -17.96 9.66
N PRO A 23 9.49 -17.94 9.31
CA PRO A 23 8.44 -18.57 10.12
C PRO A 23 8.61 -20.10 10.26
N THR A 24 9.38 -20.72 9.36
CA THR A 24 9.69 -22.15 9.37
C THR A 24 10.67 -22.56 10.48
N SER A 25 11.38 -21.63 11.12
CA SER A 25 12.29 -21.93 12.23
C SER A 25 11.62 -21.95 13.61
N LEU A 26 10.31 -21.65 13.67
CA LEU A 26 9.54 -21.70 14.92
C LEU A 26 9.34 -23.15 15.39
N PRO A 27 9.21 -23.41 16.70
CA PRO A 27 8.98 -24.75 17.25
C PRO A 27 7.73 -25.45 16.69
N SER A 28 6.71 -24.66 16.32
CA SER A 28 5.51 -25.12 15.64
C SER A 28 5.23 -24.18 14.47
N PRO A 29 5.90 -24.41 13.32
CA PRO A 29 5.87 -23.47 12.22
C PRO A 29 4.49 -23.47 11.56
N PRO A 30 3.91 -22.28 11.29
CA PRO A 30 2.67 -22.20 10.53
C PRO A 30 2.88 -22.79 9.13
N SER A 31 1.85 -23.42 8.58
CA SER A 31 1.86 -23.95 7.21
C SER A 31 1.21 -22.98 6.21
N THR A 32 0.41 -22.03 6.70
CA THR A 32 -0.30 -21.04 5.89
C THR A 32 -0.13 -19.61 6.41
N GLN A 33 -0.28 -18.62 5.53
CA GLN A 33 -0.32 -17.20 5.85
C GLN A 33 -1.44 -16.91 6.87
N GLN A 34 -2.60 -17.54 6.71
CA GLN A 34 -3.71 -17.43 7.67
C GLN A 34 -3.32 -17.96 9.06
N SER A 35 -2.71 -19.14 9.15
CA SER A 35 -2.24 -19.68 10.43
C SER A 35 -1.14 -18.83 11.08
N LEU A 36 -0.29 -18.17 10.26
CA LEU A 36 0.69 -17.21 10.74
C LEU A 36 0.02 -15.97 11.34
N HIS A 37 -1.05 -15.46 10.74
CA HIS A 37 -1.82 -14.35 11.31
C HIS A 37 -2.50 -14.73 12.62
N SER A 38 -3.06 -15.95 12.71
CA SER A 38 -3.61 -16.47 13.96
C SER A 38 -2.53 -16.60 15.06
N LEU A 39 -1.32 -17.02 14.69
CA LEU A 39 -0.19 -17.11 15.62
C LEU A 39 0.28 -15.73 16.11
N LEU A 40 0.36 -14.74 15.22
CA LEU A 40 0.66 -13.37 15.63
C LEU A 40 -0.40 -12.83 16.60
N HIS A 41 -1.66 -13.16 16.35
CA HIS A 41 -2.74 -12.79 17.26
C HIS A 41 -2.61 -13.47 18.63
N SER A 42 -2.24 -14.76 18.68
CA SER A 42 -2.02 -15.46 19.95
C SER A 42 -0.81 -14.92 20.76
N TYR A 43 0.11 -14.20 20.11
CA TYR A 43 1.19 -13.45 20.78
C TYR A 43 0.76 -12.07 21.30
N GLY A 44 -0.52 -11.70 21.17
CA GLY A 44 -1.06 -10.45 21.70
C GLY A 44 -1.06 -9.28 20.72
N PHE A 45 -0.69 -9.51 19.45
CA PHE A 45 -0.82 -8.47 18.42
C PHE A 45 -2.27 -8.32 17.93
N PRO A 46 -2.69 -7.11 17.53
CA PRO A 46 -4.00 -6.92 16.94
C PRO A 46 -4.13 -7.70 15.63
N PRO A 47 -5.31 -8.28 15.34
CA PRO A 47 -5.53 -8.99 14.09
C PRO A 47 -5.41 -8.03 12.90
N LEU A 48 -4.94 -8.55 11.76
CA LEU A 48 -4.95 -7.77 10.53
C LEU A 48 -6.41 -7.52 10.08
N PRO A 49 -6.85 -6.26 9.96
CA PRO A 49 -8.19 -5.94 9.51
C PRO A 49 -8.36 -6.38 8.04
N HIS A 50 -9.59 -6.79 7.69
CA HIS A 50 -9.99 -7.07 6.30
C HIS A 50 -9.09 -8.08 5.55
N THR A 51 -8.70 -9.16 6.26
CA THR A 51 -8.00 -10.30 5.65
C THR A 51 -9.00 -11.29 5.07
N HIS A 52 -8.83 -11.67 3.81
CA HIS A 52 -9.71 -12.60 3.11
C HIS A 52 -8.91 -13.79 2.55
N LEU A 53 -9.39 -15.01 2.81
CA LEU A 53 -8.91 -16.20 2.11
C LEU A 53 -9.70 -16.34 0.80
N LEU A 54 -8.98 -16.39 -0.32
CA LEU A 54 -9.56 -16.49 -1.66
C LEU A 54 -9.18 -17.84 -2.26
N SER A 55 -10.17 -18.56 -2.79
CA SER A 55 -9.97 -19.90 -3.35
C SER A 55 -9.91 -19.88 -4.87
N THR A 56 -10.50 -18.87 -5.51
CA THR A 56 -10.58 -18.77 -6.97
C THR A 56 -10.18 -17.39 -7.49
N LEU A 57 -9.86 -17.32 -8.79
CA LEU A 57 -9.65 -16.05 -9.49
C LEU A 57 -10.95 -15.23 -9.56
N SER A 58 -12.11 -15.89 -9.59
CA SER A 58 -13.41 -15.19 -9.58
C SER A 58 -13.63 -14.47 -8.25
N ASP A 59 -13.34 -15.12 -7.12
CA ASP A 59 -13.40 -14.49 -5.79
C ASP A 59 -12.46 -13.29 -5.71
N THR A 60 -11.25 -13.46 -6.27
CA THR A 60 -10.24 -12.40 -6.31
C THR A 60 -10.75 -11.22 -7.13
N HIS A 61 -11.29 -11.47 -8.33
CA HIS A 61 -11.86 -10.42 -9.16
C HIS A 61 -13.00 -9.70 -8.46
N HIS A 62 -13.95 -10.43 -7.87
CA HIS A 62 -15.07 -9.85 -7.12
C HIS A 62 -14.61 -8.98 -5.94
N LEU A 63 -13.61 -9.44 -5.18
CA LEU A 63 -13.00 -8.66 -4.11
C LEU A 63 -12.44 -7.34 -4.66
N LEU A 64 -11.68 -7.39 -5.75
CA LEU A 64 -11.02 -6.23 -6.35
C LEU A 64 -12.02 -5.25 -7.00
N SER A 65 -13.02 -5.73 -7.73
CA SER A 65 -13.96 -4.90 -8.50
C SER A 65 -15.09 -4.31 -7.66
N SER A 66 -15.45 -4.95 -6.55
CA SER A 66 -16.71 -4.65 -5.87
C SER A 66 -16.53 -4.46 -4.37
N THR A 67 -15.96 -5.43 -3.67
CA THR A 67 -15.87 -5.37 -2.21
C THR A 67 -14.89 -4.30 -1.72
N LEU A 68 -13.67 -4.23 -2.27
CA LEU A 68 -12.65 -3.29 -1.82
C LEU A 68 -12.98 -1.81 -2.09
N PRO A 69 -13.49 -1.42 -3.29
CA PRO A 69 -13.88 -0.03 -3.53
C PRO A 69 -14.97 0.46 -2.56
N ALA A 70 -15.93 -0.41 -2.20
CA ALA A 70 -16.97 -0.08 -1.24
C ALA A 70 -16.45 0.00 0.21
N LEU A 71 -15.48 -0.86 0.56
CA LEU A 71 -14.89 -0.90 1.89
C LEU A 71 -13.94 0.28 2.16
N ARG A 72 -13.10 0.66 1.18
CA ARG A 72 -12.00 1.61 1.35
C ARG A 72 -12.41 2.92 2.07
N PRO A 73 -13.52 3.60 1.71
CA PRO A 73 -13.92 4.86 2.38
C PRO A 73 -14.36 4.70 3.83
N SER A 74 -14.67 3.48 4.27
CA SER A 74 -15.13 3.18 5.63
C SER A 74 -13.99 2.82 6.59
N LEU A 75 -12.76 2.67 6.07
CA LEU A 75 -11.62 2.31 6.89
C LEU A 75 -11.22 3.48 7.81
N PRO A 76 -10.85 3.21 9.08
CA PRO A 76 -10.41 4.25 10.01
C PRO A 76 -8.95 4.70 9.76
N PHE A 77 -8.36 4.34 8.62
CA PHE A 77 -6.99 4.64 8.22
C PHE A 77 -6.87 4.58 6.70
N ASP A 78 -5.89 5.30 6.15
CA ASP A 78 -5.61 5.32 4.72
C ASP A 78 -4.86 4.06 4.26
N ILE A 79 -5.20 3.60 3.06
CA ILE A 79 -4.47 2.55 2.34
C ILE A 79 -4.32 2.93 0.86
N ASP A 80 -3.18 2.57 0.27
CA ASP A 80 -2.87 2.78 -1.16
C ASP A 80 -3.16 1.53 -2.02
N GLY A 81 -3.56 0.43 -1.38
CA GLY A 81 -3.86 -0.83 -2.05
C GLY A 81 -4.04 -1.99 -1.07
N ILE A 82 -3.96 -3.21 -1.61
CA ILE A 82 -3.92 -4.45 -0.84
C ILE A 82 -2.73 -5.31 -1.27
N VAL A 83 -2.38 -6.31 -0.46
CA VAL A 83 -1.34 -7.29 -0.80
C VAL A 83 -1.97 -8.66 -1.00
N LEU A 84 -1.86 -9.19 -2.21
CA LEU A 84 -2.24 -10.56 -2.52
C LEU A 84 -1.05 -11.48 -2.23
N LYS A 85 -1.28 -12.55 -1.45
CA LYS A 85 -0.25 -13.52 -1.06
C LYS A 85 -0.73 -14.94 -1.34
N ILE A 86 0.16 -15.79 -1.81
CA ILE A 86 -0.08 -17.24 -1.82
C ILE A 86 -0.21 -17.71 -0.37
N ASN A 87 -1.33 -18.35 -0.03
CA ASN A 87 -1.58 -18.73 1.36
C ASN A 87 -0.61 -19.82 1.88
N SER A 88 -0.16 -20.76 1.05
CA SER A 88 0.74 -21.85 1.46
C SER A 88 2.19 -21.37 1.67
N LEU A 89 2.71 -21.45 2.90
CA LEU A 89 4.10 -21.07 3.22
C LEU A 89 5.16 -22.00 2.57
N PRO A 90 4.93 -23.32 2.43
CA PRO A 90 5.80 -24.16 1.61
C PRO A 90 5.87 -23.70 0.15
N HIS A 91 4.74 -23.25 -0.43
CA HIS A 91 4.74 -22.70 -1.79
C HIS A 91 5.49 -21.37 -1.87
N GLN A 92 5.33 -20.48 -0.89
CA GLN A 92 6.11 -19.25 -0.80
C GLN A 92 7.61 -19.54 -0.78
N SER A 93 8.04 -20.50 0.04
CA SER A 93 9.45 -20.91 0.16
C SER A 93 10.01 -21.44 -1.16
N ARG A 94 9.25 -22.30 -1.86
CA ARG A 94 9.63 -22.85 -3.17
C ARG A 94 9.72 -21.78 -4.26
N LEU A 95 8.83 -20.78 -4.23
CA LEU A 95 8.85 -19.66 -5.17
C LEU A 95 9.97 -18.68 -4.89
N GLY A 96 10.36 -18.52 -3.61
CA GLY A 96 11.45 -17.64 -3.21
C GLY A 96 11.22 -16.16 -3.53
N ALA A 97 12.31 -15.42 -3.65
CA ALA A 97 12.32 -13.99 -3.96
C ALA A 97 13.25 -13.66 -5.14
N GLY A 98 12.88 -12.64 -5.91
CA GLY A 98 13.79 -12.00 -6.86
C GLY A 98 14.66 -10.93 -6.19
N SER A 99 15.36 -10.12 -6.98
CA SER A 99 16.26 -9.07 -6.48
C SER A 99 15.57 -7.95 -5.70
N ARG A 100 14.27 -7.73 -5.91
CA ARG A 100 13.51 -6.62 -5.30
C ARG A 100 12.26 -7.05 -4.52
N ALA A 101 11.68 -8.20 -4.85
CA ALA A 101 10.37 -8.60 -4.30
C ALA A 101 10.20 -10.12 -4.28
N PRO A 102 9.37 -10.66 -3.36
CA PRO A 102 8.98 -12.07 -3.37
C PRO A 102 8.19 -12.43 -4.64
N ARG A 103 8.32 -13.67 -5.11
CA ARG A 103 7.53 -14.17 -6.27
C ARG A 103 6.12 -14.60 -5.90
N TRP A 104 5.83 -14.71 -4.60
CA TRP A 104 4.60 -15.27 -4.05
C TRP A 104 3.62 -14.21 -3.51
N ALA A 105 3.98 -12.92 -3.63
CA ALA A 105 3.12 -11.82 -3.24
C ALA A 105 3.21 -10.66 -4.22
N THR A 106 2.11 -9.93 -4.38
CA THR A 106 2.06 -8.70 -5.17
C THR A 106 1.20 -7.64 -4.48
N ALA A 107 1.58 -6.38 -4.64
CA ALA A 107 0.78 -5.25 -4.20
C ALA A 107 -0.18 -4.85 -5.33
N TYR A 108 -1.47 -4.93 -5.07
CA TYR A 108 -2.49 -4.37 -5.94
C TYR A 108 -2.80 -2.95 -5.45
N LYS A 109 -2.25 -1.96 -6.15
CA LYS A 109 -2.47 -0.54 -5.83
C LYS A 109 -3.80 -0.08 -6.39
N PHE A 110 -4.52 0.74 -5.62
CA PHE A 110 -5.70 1.41 -6.15
C PHE A 110 -5.29 2.38 -7.26
N PRO A 111 -6.21 2.69 -8.19
CA PRO A 111 -6.04 3.81 -9.08
C PRO A 111 -5.67 5.05 -8.26
N GLY A 112 -4.59 5.72 -8.67
CA GLY A 112 -4.17 6.96 -8.05
C GLY A 112 -5.25 8.02 -8.23
N GLU A 113 -5.29 9.00 -7.33
CA GLU A 113 -6.09 10.20 -7.56
C GLU A 113 -5.59 10.89 -8.83
N ILE A 114 -6.54 11.38 -9.63
CA ILE A 114 -6.27 12.12 -10.85
C ILE A 114 -6.81 13.52 -10.64
N ALA A 115 -6.01 14.51 -11.03
CA ALA A 115 -6.42 15.90 -11.02
C ALA A 115 -5.91 16.58 -12.28
N GLU A 116 -6.74 17.43 -12.85
CA GLU A 116 -6.40 18.28 -14.00
C GLU A 116 -5.88 19.62 -13.48
N THR A 117 -4.82 20.12 -14.12
CA THR A 117 -4.26 21.44 -13.80
C THR A 117 -3.56 22.03 -15.01
N GLU A 118 -3.28 23.33 -14.97
CA GLU A 118 -2.63 24.06 -16.04
C GLU A 118 -1.09 23.93 -15.95
N LEU A 119 -0.46 23.63 -17.08
CA LEU A 119 0.99 23.77 -17.25
C LEU A 119 1.31 25.25 -17.48
N LEU A 120 2.08 25.84 -16.57
CA LEU A 120 2.43 27.26 -16.58
C LEU A 120 3.76 27.52 -17.29
N ASP A 121 4.76 26.64 -17.10
CA ASP A 121 6.09 26.77 -17.70
C ASP A 121 6.83 25.42 -17.72
N ILE A 122 7.97 25.36 -18.42
CA ILE A 122 8.88 24.20 -18.44
C ILE A 122 10.30 24.67 -18.11
N GLU A 123 10.85 24.17 -17.00
CA GLU A 123 12.23 24.39 -16.59
C GLU A 123 13.12 23.19 -16.94
N ILE A 124 14.40 23.44 -17.20
CA ILE A 124 15.40 22.36 -17.40
C ILE A 124 16.23 22.18 -16.13
N SER A 125 16.16 20.98 -15.55
CA SER A 125 16.98 20.57 -14.41
C SER A 125 18.19 19.76 -14.88
N THR A 126 19.38 20.10 -14.39
CA THR A 126 20.60 19.32 -14.62
C THR A 126 20.83 18.34 -13.47
N SER A 127 21.04 17.06 -13.80
CA SER A 127 21.49 16.08 -12.81
C SER A 127 23.02 16.11 -12.65
N ARG A 128 23.54 15.47 -11.60
CA ARG A 128 24.99 15.32 -11.36
C ARG A 128 25.72 14.60 -12.49
N THR A 129 25.02 13.85 -13.33
CA THR A 129 25.57 13.14 -14.49
C THR A 129 25.41 13.92 -15.80
N GLY A 130 24.96 15.18 -15.76
CA GLY A 130 24.77 16.02 -16.94
C GLY A 130 23.48 15.74 -17.73
N LEU A 131 22.64 14.80 -17.28
CA LEU A 131 21.33 14.57 -17.88
C LEU A 131 20.45 15.81 -17.65
N LEU A 132 19.92 16.35 -18.74
CA LEU A 132 18.92 17.43 -18.75
C LEU A 132 17.54 16.82 -18.62
N THR A 133 16.78 17.24 -17.61
CA THR A 133 15.44 16.73 -17.33
C THR A 133 14.45 17.88 -17.40
N PRO A 134 13.46 17.84 -18.33
CA PRO A 134 12.42 18.85 -18.35
C PRO A 134 11.45 18.65 -17.17
N VAL A 135 11.13 19.75 -16.48
CA VAL A 135 10.25 19.79 -15.33
C VAL A 135 9.15 20.80 -15.60
N GLY A 136 7.90 20.33 -15.65
CA GLY A 136 6.73 21.17 -15.81
C GLY A 136 6.40 21.90 -14.50
N ILE A 137 6.21 23.21 -14.59
CA ILE A 137 5.71 24.08 -13.53
C ILE A 137 4.21 24.16 -13.68
N LEU A 138 3.48 23.68 -12.67
CA LEU A 138 2.03 23.50 -12.72
C LEU A 138 1.34 24.52 -11.83
N ARG A 139 0.13 24.95 -12.21
CA ARG A 139 -0.78 25.59 -11.26
C ARG A 139 -1.00 24.62 -10.09
N PRO A 140 -0.81 25.03 -8.82
CA PRO A 140 -0.87 24.11 -7.69
C PRO A 140 -2.20 23.36 -7.62
N VAL A 141 -2.14 22.03 -7.54
CA VAL A 141 -3.31 21.15 -7.46
C VAL A 141 -3.15 20.18 -6.29
N LYS A 142 -4.27 19.75 -5.69
CA LYS A 142 -4.26 18.79 -4.57
C LYS A 142 -4.36 17.37 -5.11
N LEU A 143 -3.46 16.49 -4.64
CA LEU A 143 -3.43 15.06 -4.95
C LEU A 143 -2.94 14.31 -3.71
N GLY A 144 -3.69 13.31 -3.23
CA GLY A 144 -3.29 12.45 -2.11
C GLY A 144 -2.94 13.23 -0.83
N GLY A 145 -3.68 14.30 -0.55
CA GLY A 145 -3.47 15.16 0.62
C GLY A 145 -2.29 16.15 0.50
N VAL A 146 -1.47 16.06 -0.55
CA VAL A 146 -0.36 17.00 -0.81
C VAL A 146 -0.71 18.00 -1.91
N SER A 147 0.01 19.12 -1.95
CA SER A 147 -0.07 20.09 -3.06
C SER A 147 1.04 19.79 -4.05
N VAL A 148 0.68 19.53 -5.30
CA VAL A 148 1.61 19.30 -6.40
C VAL A 148 1.66 20.54 -7.27
N GLY A 149 2.87 21.08 -7.48
CA GLY A 149 3.12 22.23 -8.36
C GLY A 149 4.25 22.02 -9.36
N ARG A 150 4.89 20.83 -9.34
CA ARG A 150 5.98 20.46 -10.25
C ARG A 150 5.82 19.00 -10.64
N ALA A 151 6.10 18.68 -11.89
CA ALA A 151 6.10 17.30 -12.39
C ALA A 151 7.23 17.09 -13.39
N THR A 152 7.90 15.95 -13.32
CA THR A 152 8.87 15.56 -14.37
C THR A 152 8.11 15.29 -15.66
N LEU A 153 8.57 15.90 -16.75
CA LEU A 153 8.09 15.59 -18.09
C LEU A 153 9.05 14.54 -18.66
N PHE A 154 8.52 13.37 -18.99
CA PHE A 154 9.30 12.40 -19.75
C PHE A 154 9.05 12.70 -21.23
N ASN A 155 10.10 13.08 -21.95
CA ASN A 155 10.14 13.07 -23.41
C ASN A 155 10.85 11.80 -23.89
N GLU A 156 10.62 11.43 -25.16
CA GLU A 156 11.39 10.40 -25.88
C GLU A 156 12.85 10.80 -26.07
#